data_AF-A0A1H8T4L1-F1
#
_entry.id   AF-A0A1H8T4L1-F1
#
_cell.length_a   1.000
_cell.length_b   1.000
_cell.length_c   1.000
_cell.angle_alpha   90.00
_cell.angle_beta   90.00
_cell.angle_gamma   90.00
#
_symmetry.space_group_name_H-M   'P 1'
#
loop_
_entity.id
_entity.type
_entity.pdbx_description
1 polymer ?
#
loop_
_entity_poly.entity_id
_entity_poly.type
_entity_poly.pdbx_seq_one_letter_code
_entity_poly.pdbx_strand_id
1 'polypeptide(L)'
;MLPYLVAAIIVIGLPTLYVAMRYREYRKLLAGAFFVSSGMQFYFYLAKIPIPLMWTSAVQSPELSAVRGTVHFVLFLICLYFGWFFRGGRRAD
;
A
#
# COMPACT_ATOMS: atom_id res chain seq x y z
N MET A 1 -15.52 -10.33 -0.72
CA MET A 1 -14.26 -9.59 -0.54
C MET A 1 -13.64 -9.14 -1.86
N LEU A 2 -13.46 -10.04 -2.83
CA LEU A 2 -12.88 -9.73 -4.15
C LEU A 2 -13.45 -8.48 -4.86
N PRO A 3 -14.79 -8.27 -5.00
CA PRO A 3 -15.31 -7.10 -5.70
C PRO A 3 -14.93 -5.77 -5.02
N TYR A 4 -14.87 -5.74 -3.69
CA TYR A 4 -14.44 -4.55 -2.94
C TYR A 4 -12.96 -4.25 -3.16
N LEU A 5 -12.11 -5.28 -3.23
CA LEU A 5 -10.68 -5.12 -3.53
C LEU A 5 -10.47 -4.58 -4.94
N VAL A 6 -11.19 -5.13 -5.92
CA VAL A 6 -11.14 -4.66 -7.32
C VAL A 6 -11.59 -3.20 -7.40
N ALA A 7 -12.70 -2.85 -6.77
CA ALA A 7 -13.19 -1.47 -6.73
C ALA A 7 -12.17 -0.52 -6.08
N ALA A 8 -11.57 -0.91 -4.95
CA ALA A 8 -10.54 -0.10 -4.28
C ALA A 8 -9.30 0.10 -5.16
N ILE A 9 -8.86 -0.93 -5.88
CA ILE A 9 -7.73 -0.83 -6.81
C ILE A 9 -8.06 0.14 -7.96
N ILE A 10 -9.25 0.05 -8.54
CA ILE A 10 -9.64 0.92 -9.66
C ILE A 10 -9.79 2.37 -9.21
N VAL A 11 -10.51 2.60 -8.10
CA VAL A 11 -10.88 3.95 -7.64
C VAL A 11 -9.72 4.66 -6.95
N ILE A 12 -8.92 3.94 -6.16
CA ILE A 12 -7.84 4.53 -5.34
C ILE A 12 -6.48 4.11 -5.88
N GLY A 13 -6.29 2.81 -6.15
CA GLY A 13 -4.99 2.26 -6.57
C GLY A 13 -4.46 2.86 -7.88
N LEU A 14 -5.28 2.96 -8.92
CA LEU A 14 -4.85 3.49 -10.22
C LEU A 14 -4.47 4.98 -10.17
N PRO A 15 -5.28 5.88 -9.57
CA PRO A 15 -4.86 7.26 -9.38
C PRO A 15 -3.58 7.39 -8.56
N THR A 16 -3.46 6.64 -7.45
CA THR A 16 -2.25 6.64 -6.63
C THR A 16 -1.03 6.21 -7.44
N LEU A 17 -1.15 5.15 -8.26
CA LEU A 17 -0.07 4.70 -9.12
C LEU A 17 0.34 5.75 -10.15
N TYR A 18 -0.63 6.40 -10.81
CA TYR A 18 -0.37 7.47 -11.76
C TYR A 18 0.44 8.63 -11.14
N VAL A 19 0.02 9.10 -9.96
CA VAL A 19 0.72 10.18 -9.24
C VAL A 19 2.10 9.72 -8.77
N ALA A 20 2.24 8.47 -8.31
CA ALA A 20 3.53 7.89 -7.91
C ALA A 20 4.54 7.80 -9.04
N MET A 21 4.10 7.50 -10.26
CA MET A 21 4.99 7.50 -11.42
C MET A 21 5.47 8.91 -11.78
N ARG A 22 4.62 9.93 -11.60
CA ARG A 22 4.91 11.31 -12.01
C ARG A 22 5.74 12.09 -10.98
N TYR A 23 5.53 11.88 -9.69
CA TYR A 23 6.12 12.71 -8.63
C TYR A 23 7.01 11.91 -7.68
N ARG A 24 8.28 12.31 -7.57
CA ARG A 24 9.23 11.71 -6.63
C ARG A 24 8.83 11.94 -5.17
N GLU A 25 8.44 13.15 -4.80
CA GLU A 25 8.05 13.46 -3.43
C GLU A 25 6.82 12.66 -2.98
N TYR A 26 5.89 12.41 -3.90
CA TYR A 26 4.74 11.55 -3.63
C TYR A 26 5.16 10.09 -3.32
N ARG A 27 6.19 9.57 -4.01
CA ARG A 27 6.77 8.25 -3.67
C ARG A 27 7.40 8.22 -2.28
N LYS A 28 8.06 9.30 -1.83
CA LYS A 28 8.60 9.38 -0.46
C LYS A 28 7.49 9.33 0.58
N LEU A 29 6.40 10.07 0.34
CA LEU A 29 5.21 10.02 1.19
C LEU A 29 4.57 8.62 1.21
N LEU A 30 4.40 8.01 0.04
CA LEU A 30 3.87 6.66 -0.07
C LEU A 30 4.74 5.60 0.61
N ALA A 31 6.06 5.74 0.62
CA ALA A 31 6.94 4.84 1.35
C ALA A 31 6.56 4.78 2.83
N GLY A 32 6.35 5.94 3.47
CA GLY A 32 5.87 6.00 4.86
C GLY A 32 4.49 5.38 5.03
N ALA A 33 3.54 5.71 4.16
CA ALA A 33 2.17 5.20 4.23
C ALA A 33 2.10 3.66 4.08
N PHE A 34 2.88 3.10 3.14
CA PHE A 34 2.96 1.66 2.92
C PHE A 34 3.66 0.94 4.06
N PHE A 35 4.70 1.54 4.66
CA PHE A 35 5.39 0.97 5.82
C PHE A 35 4.44 0.82 7.02
N VAL A 36 3.73 1.89 7.37
CA VAL A 36 2.76 1.89 8.48
C VAL A 36 1.63 0.89 8.20
N SER A 37 1.11 0.88 6.98
CA SER A 37 0.04 -0.04 6.58
C SER A 37 0.48 -1.51 6.64
N SER A 38 1.72 -1.81 6.22
CA SER A 38 2.31 -3.13 6.34
C SER A 38 2.39 -3.59 7.80
N GLY A 39 2.91 -2.73 8.68
CA GLY A 39 3.03 -3.03 10.11
C GLY A 39 1.66 -3.29 10.76
N MET A 40 0.67 -2.44 10.46
CA MET A 40 -0.70 -2.60 10.95
C MET A 40 -1.33 -3.93 10.51
N GLN A 41 -1.21 -4.27 9.23
CA GLN A 41 -1.78 -5.50 8.68
C GLN A 41 -1.06 -6.76 9.18
N PHE A 42 0.26 -6.69 9.33
CA PHE A 42 1.04 -7.77 9.94
C PHE A 42 0.66 -7.99 11.40
N TYR A 43 0.46 -6.91 12.17
CA TYR A 43 -0.05 -7.00 13.54
C TYR A 43 -1.43 -7.68 13.60
N PHE A 44 -2.36 -7.29 12.72
CA PHE A 44 -3.69 -7.92 12.67
C PHE A 44 -3.64 -9.42 12.34
N TYR A 45 -2.70 -9.82 11.49
CA TYR A 45 -2.46 -11.23 11.25
C TYR A 45 -1.98 -11.96 12.52
N LEU A 46 -0.93 -11.45 13.18
CA LEU A 46 -0.39 -12.07 14.40
C LEU A 46 -1.40 -12.13 15.54
N ALA A 47 -2.15 -11.06 15.73
CA ALA A 47 -3.18 -10.95 16.75
C ALA A 47 -4.49 -11.68 16.37
N LYS A 48 -4.57 -12.29 15.18
CA LYS A 48 -5.76 -12.96 14.65
C LYS A 48 -7.02 -12.09 14.69
N ILE A 49 -6.86 -10.79 14.43
CA ILE A 49 -7.94 -9.81 14.49
C ILE A 49 -8.67 -9.78 13.13
N PRO A 50 -9.95 -10.20 13.08
CA PRO A 50 -10.77 -9.97 11.90
C PRO A 50 -11.20 -8.50 11.82
N ILE A 51 -11.19 -7.92 10.61
CA ILE A 51 -11.48 -6.50 10.42
C ILE A 51 -12.78 -6.36 9.63
N PRO A 52 -13.85 -5.80 10.22
CA PRO A 52 -15.06 -5.52 9.46
C PRO A 52 -14.80 -4.42 8.43
N LEU A 53 -15.21 -4.64 7.19
CA LEU A 53 -15.24 -3.59 6.19
C LEU A 53 -16.41 -2.66 6.52
N MET A 54 -16.08 -1.44 6.94
CA MET A 54 -17.03 -0.39 7.29
C MET A 54 -18.17 -0.30 6.27
N TRP A 55 -19.41 -0.24 6.74
CA TRP A 55 -20.63 -0.13 5.92
C TRP A 55 -20.93 -1.36 5.03
N THR A 56 -20.29 -2.50 5.28
CA THR A 56 -20.59 -3.76 4.61
C THR A 56 -20.71 -4.90 5.63
N SER A 57 -21.29 -6.03 5.21
CA SER A 57 -21.29 -7.27 5.99
C SER A 57 -20.01 -8.10 5.79
N ALA A 58 -19.05 -7.61 5.01
CA ALA A 58 -17.82 -8.33 4.71
C ALA A 58 -16.79 -8.16 5.83
N VAL A 59 -16.10 -9.25 6.16
CA VAL A 59 -15.04 -9.29 7.16
C VAL A 59 -13.75 -9.72 6.48
N GLN A 60 -12.69 -8.94 6.71
CA GLN A 60 -11.34 -9.32 6.32
C GLN A 60 -10.77 -10.32 7.30
N SER A 61 -10.37 -11.48 6.78
CA SER A 61 -9.72 -12.52 7.58
C SER A 61 -8.27 -12.14 7.93
N PRO A 62 -7.72 -12.69 9.02
CA PRO A 62 -6.32 -12.48 9.39
C PRO A 62 -5.32 -12.90 8.30
N GLU A 63 -5.59 -13.97 7.56
CA GLU A 63 -4.73 -14.46 6.46
C GLU A 63 -4.70 -13.45 5.31
N LEU A 64 -5.84 -12.82 5.01
CA LEU A 64 -5.88 -11.74 4.02
C LEU A 64 -5.11 -10.51 4.53
N SER A 65 -5.11 -10.23 5.83
CA SER A 65 -4.24 -9.20 6.42
C SER A 65 -2.76 -9.51 6.21
N ALA A 66 -2.33 -10.77 6.34
CA ALA A 66 -0.94 -11.15 6.05
C ALA A 66 -0.57 -10.87 4.60
N VAL A 67 -1.40 -11.33 3.65
CA VAL A 67 -1.17 -11.13 2.21
C VAL A 67 -1.10 -9.64 1.87
N ARG A 68 -2.07 -8.85 2.36
CA ARG A 68 -2.06 -7.40 2.13
C ARG A 68 -0.81 -6.79 2.77
N GLY A 69 -0.41 -7.22 3.96
CA GLY A 69 0.76 -6.69 4.67
C GLY A 69 2.01 -6.88 3.85
N THR A 70 2.22 -8.08 3.32
CA THR A 70 3.32 -8.38 2.39
C THR A 70 3.30 -7.50 1.15
N VAL A 71 2.13 -7.31 0.52
CA VAL A 71 2.00 -6.41 -0.65
C VAL A 71 2.39 -4.96 -0.29
N HIS A 72 1.92 -4.44 0.85
CA HIS A 72 2.29 -3.10 1.30
C HIS A 72 3.78 -3.01 1.62
N PHE A 73 4.39 -4.05 2.18
CA PHE A 73 5.83 -4.08 2.43
C PHE A 73 6.64 -4.00 1.13
N VAL A 74 6.26 -4.77 0.10
CA VAL A 74 6.90 -4.71 -1.22
C VAL A 74 6.74 -3.32 -1.84
N LEU A 75 5.54 -2.73 -1.79
CA LEU A 75 5.30 -1.37 -2.27
C LEU A 75 6.09 -0.32 -1.48
N PHE A 76 6.26 -0.51 -0.17
CA PHE A 76 7.16 0.30 0.65
C PHE A 76 8.59 0.24 0.13
N LEU A 77 9.15 -0.95 -0.09
CA LEU A 77 10.52 -1.10 -0.58
C LEU A 77 10.70 -0.44 -1.96
N ILE A 78 9.74 -0.62 -2.87
CA ILE A 78 9.73 0.01 -4.19
C ILE A 78 9.70 1.54 -4.04
N CYS A 79 8.77 2.09 -3.26
CA CYS A 79 8.63 3.53 -3.08
C CYS A 79 9.82 4.15 -2.33
N LEU A 80 10.38 3.45 -1.34
CA LEU A 80 11.57 3.86 -0.62
C LEU A 80 12.76 3.94 -1.57
N TYR A 81 12.99 2.88 -2.34
CA TYR A 81 14.07 2.85 -3.32
C TYR A 81 13.92 3.97 -4.36
N PHE A 82 12.78 4.07 -5.04
CA PHE A 82 12.59 5.07 -6.09
C PHE A 82 12.41 6.51 -5.58
N GLY A 83 11.96 6.69 -4.34
CA GLY A 83 11.75 7.99 -3.71
C GLY A 83 13.02 8.58 -3.08
N TRP A 84 13.86 7.75 -2.48
CA TRP A 84 15.07 8.20 -1.75
C TRP A 84 16.37 7.81 -2.44
N PHE A 85 16.53 6.57 -2.89
CA PHE A 85 17.82 6.03 -3.32
C PHE A 85 18.07 6.11 -4.83
N PHE A 86 17.04 5.93 -5.66
CA PHE A 86 17.17 6.01 -7.10
C PHE A 86 17.29 7.47 -7.55
N ARG A 87 18.50 7.91 -7.87
CA ARG A 87 18.71 9.15 -8.64
C ARG A 87 18.79 8.76 -10.11
N GLY A 88 17.65 8.77 -10.80
CA GLY A 88 17.63 8.67 -12.26
C GLY A 88 18.44 9.84 -12.82
N GLY A 89 19.50 9.55 -13.58
CA GLY A 89 20.39 10.54 -14.17
C GLY A 89 19.64 11.46 -15.14
N ARG A 90 19.00 12.49 -14.63
CA ARG A 90 18.65 13.70 -15.37
C ARG A 90 19.00 14.89 -14.48
N ARG A 91 20.13 15.51 -14.85
CA ARG A 91 20.39 16.93 -14.67
C ARG A 91 19.15 17.70 -15.17
N ALA A 92 18.66 18.62 -14.36
CA ALA A 92 18.10 19.92 -14.74
C ALA A 92 17.32 20.42 -13.52
N ASP A 93 18.09 20.92 -12.55
CA ASP A 93 17.66 22.01 -11.70
C ASP A 93 17.93 23.29 -12.51
#